data_AF-X1SI27-F1
#
_entry.id   AF-X1SI27-F1
#
_cell.length_a   1.000
_cell.length_b   1.000
_cell.length_c   1.000
_cell.angle_alpha   90.00
_cell.angle_beta   90.00
_cell.angle_gamma   90.00
#
_symmetry.space_group_name_H-M   'P 1'
#
loop_
_entity.id
_entity.type
_entity.pdbx_description
1 polymer ?
#
loop_
_entity_poly.entity_id
_entity_poly.type
_entity_poly.pdbx_seq_one_letter_code
_entity_poly.pdbx_strand_id
1 'polypeptide(L)'
;MGRRGQTFVLDMGQKVRITDIAEKLVKLSGLKLGKDITIDYTGLRSGEKLVEELWEDGEKLMPTRHEKIKRIRFQHRDHDSLDSAIEEMRKM
;
A
#
# COMPACT_ATOMS: atom_id res chain seq x y z
N MET A 1 -8.24 -18.08 12.48
CA MET A 1 -8.13 -18.23 11.02
C MET A 1 -6.68 -18.00 10.65
N GLY A 2 -6.13 -18.77 9.71
CA GLY A 2 -4.74 -18.61 9.28
C GLY A 2 -4.01 -19.95 9.21
N ARG A 3 -3.52 -20.30 8.03
CA ARG A 3 -2.52 -21.35 7.82
C ARG A 3 -1.21 -20.67 7.44
N ARG A 4 -0.07 -21.34 7.67
CA ARG A 4 1.25 -20.83 7.26
C ARG A 4 1.24 -20.42 5.78
N GLY A 5 1.93 -19.32 5.46
CA GLY A 5 2.08 -18.81 4.10
C GLY A 5 0.88 -18.04 3.55
N GLN A 6 -0.02 -17.55 4.40
CA GLN A 6 -1.16 -16.74 3.97
C GLN A 6 -0.94 -15.26 4.27
N THR A 7 -1.16 -14.41 3.26
CA THR A 7 -1.16 -12.96 3.39
C THR A 7 -2.59 -12.45 3.52
N PHE A 8 -2.80 -11.50 4.41
CA PHE A 8 -4.09 -10.85 4.64
C PHE A 8 -3.93 -9.34 4.52
N VAL A 9 -4.97 -8.69 4.02
CA VAL A 9 -5.04 -7.24 3.88
C VAL A 9 -6.30 -6.73 4.55
N LEU A 10 -6.19 -5.57 5.18
CA LEU A 10 -7.32 -4.88 5.77
C LEU A 10 -8.01 -4.03 4.71
N ASP A 11 -9.33 -3.99 4.77
CA ASP A 11 -10.10 -3.00 4.03
C ASP A 11 -9.89 -1.63 4.69
N MET A 12 -9.04 -0.81 4.07
CA MET A 12 -8.70 0.53 4.53
C MET A 12 -9.76 1.58 4.13
N GLY A 13 -10.80 1.18 3.40
CA GLY A 13 -11.81 2.08 2.89
C GLY A 13 -11.27 3.03 1.82
N GLN A 14 -11.65 4.31 1.92
CA GLN A 14 -11.32 5.31 0.91
C GLN A 14 -9.91 5.87 1.11
N LYS A 15 -9.19 6.08 0.00
CA LYS A 15 -7.91 6.78 0.00
C LYS A 15 -8.09 8.20 0.53
N VAL A 16 -7.13 8.67 1.34
CA VAL A 16 -7.16 10.01 1.95
C VAL A 16 -5.94 10.79 1.49
N ARG A 17 -6.13 12.06 1.10
CA ARG A 17 -5.03 12.94 0.70
C ARG A 17 -4.32 13.49 1.93
N ILE A 18 -2.99 13.53 1.90
CA ILE A 18 -2.17 14.05 3.01
C ILE A 18 -2.46 15.53 3.28
N THR A 19 -2.67 16.34 2.22
CA THR A 19 -3.05 17.75 2.36
C THR A 19 -4.33 17.92 3.18
N ASP A 20 -5.37 17.11 2.92
CA ASP A 20 -6.64 17.20 3.66
C ASP A 20 -6.45 16.86 5.15
N ILE A 21 -5.54 15.94 5.46
CA ILE A 21 -5.22 15.58 6.85
C ILE A 21 -4.51 16.76 7.53
N ALA A 22 -3.50 17.35 6.89
CA ALA A 22 -2.77 18.49 7.44
C ALA A 22 -3.71 19.69 7.71
N GLU A 23 -4.56 20.05 6.76
CA GLU A 23 -5.54 21.14 6.93
C GLU A 23 -6.55 20.85 8.06
N LYS A 24 -7.05 19.61 8.14
CA LYS A 24 -7.94 19.20 9.23
C LYS A 24 -7.26 19.30 10.59
N LEU A 25 -6.00 18.90 10.70
CA LEU A 25 -5.24 19.00 11.95
C LEU A 25 -5.11 20.46 12.40
N VAL A 26 -4.73 21.38 11.49
CA VAL A 26 -4.66 22.81 11.81
C VAL A 26 -6.00 23.33 12.34
N LYS A 27 -7.10 22.98 11.67
CA LYS A 27 -8.45 23.40 12.07
C LYS A 27 -8.87 22.80 13.43
N LEU A 28 -8.58 21.52 13.67
CA LEU A 28 -8.90 20.83 14.93
C LEU A 28 -8.09 21.37 16.11
N SER A 29 -6.91 21.91 15.86
CA SER A 29 -6.10 22.62 16.86
C SER A 29 -6.61 24.04 17.17
N GLY A 30 -7.69 24.50 16.53
CA GLY A 30 -8.24 25.85 16.72
C GLY A 30 -7.43 26.96 16.04
N LEU A 31 -6.51 26.60 15.15
CA LEU A 31 -5.63 27.52 14.44
C LEU A 31 -6.13 27.81 13.02
N LYS A 32 -5.72 28.94 12.46
CA LYS A 32 -6.09 29.36 11.10
C LYS A 32 -4.91 29.19 10.15
N LEU A 33 -5.15 28.42 9.10
CA LEU A 33 -4.20 28.25 8.00
C LEU A 33 -3.92 29.60 7.33
N GLY A 34 -2.65 29.88 7.04
CA GLY A 34 -2.17 31.13 6.45
C GLY A 34 -2.04 32.31 7.43
N LYS A 35 -2.50 32.16 8.68
CA LYS A 35 -2.32 33.16 9.75
C LYS A 35 -1.44 32.62 10.87
N ASP A 36 -1.84 31.48 11.44
CA ASP A 36 -1.17 30.90 12.59
C ASP A 36 -0.20 29.78 12.16
N ILE A 37 -0.52 29.07 11.06
CA ILE A 37 0.29 27.98 10.48
C ILE A 37 0.26 28.07 8.96
N THR A 38 1.41 27.85 8.31
CA THR A 38 1.55 27.68 6.85
C THR A 38 1.84 26.22 6.51
N ILE A 39 1.49 25.80 5.28
CA ILE A 39 1.86 24.48 4.73
C ILE A 39 2.85 24.73 3.60
N ASP A 40 4.07 24.26 3.79
CA ASP A 40 5.13 24.31 2.78
C ASP A 40 5.33 22.94 2.14
N TYR A 41 5.25 22.90 0.80
CA TYR A 41 5.43 21.68 0.04
C TYR A 41 6.92 21.48 -0.26
N THR A 42 7.53 20.49 0.39
CA THR A 42 8.97 20.19 0.27
C THR A 42 9.30 19.19 -0.84
N GLY A 43 8.28 18.70 -1.55
CA GLY A 43 8.43 17.68 -2.58
C GLY A 43 8.56 16.26 -2.01
N LEU A 44 8.73 15.30 -2.91
CA LEU A 44 8.84 13.87 -2.60
C LEU A 44 10.29 13.52 -2.26
N ARG A 45 10.52 12.74 -1.20
CA ARG A 45 11.87 12.23 -0.89
C ARG A 45 12.18 11.02 -1.77
N SER A 46 13.48 10.75 -1.93
CA SER A 46 13.94 9.58 -2.70
C SER A 46 13.34 8.29 -2.13
N GLY A 47 12.65 7.53 -2.99
CA GLY A 47 12.01 6.26 -2.63
C GLY A 47 10.58 6.38 -2.07
N GLU A 48 10.06 7.59 -1.86
CA GLU A 48 8.65 7.76 -1.48
C GLU A 48 7.71 7.55 -2.69
N LYS A 49 6.50 7.08 -2.42
CA LYS A 49 5.42 6.96 -3.41
C LYS A 49 4.35 8.01 -3.15
N LEU A 50 3.79 8.57 -4.23
CA LEU A 50 2.64 9.49 -4.11
C LEU A 50 1.33 8.76 -3.78
N VAL A 51 1.24 7.49 -4.15
CA VAL A 51 0.05 6.64 -3.93
C VAL A 51 0.53 5.25 -3.53
N GLU A 52 -0.08 4.72 -2.47
CA GLU A 52 0.10 3.32 -2.08
C GLU A 52 -0.96 2.41 -2.71
N GLU A 53 -0.54 1.19 -2.98
CA GLU A 53 -1.36 0.08 -3.47
C GLU A 53 -1.41 -0.97 -2.38
N LEU A 54 -2.60 -1.52 -2.11
CA LEU A 54 -2.79 -2.49 -1.04
C LEU A 54 -2.55 -3.94 -1.48
N TRP A 55 -2.54 -4.20 -2.79
CA TRP A 55 -2.25 -5.48 -3.43
C TRP A 55 -1.84 -5.20 -4.89
N GLU A 56 -1.13 -6.15 -5.50
CA GLU A 56 -0.61 -6.00 -6.87
C GLU A 56 -1.60 -6.49 -7.93
N ASP A 57 -1.44 -6.01 -9.17
CA ASP A 57 -2.16 -6.51 -10.34
C ASP A 57 -1.77 -7.97 -10.61
N GLY A 58 -2.73 -8.88 -10.44
CA GLY A 58 -2.54 -10.34 -10.54
C GLY A 58 -2.81 -11.08 -9.23
N GLU A 59 -2.91 -10.36 -8.11
CA GLU A 59 -3.33 -10.92 -6.84
C GLU A 59 -4.85 -10.97 -6.73
N LYS A 60 -5.39 -12.11 -6.27
CA LYS A 60 -6.84 -12.27 -6.05
C LYS A 60 -7.20 -12.08 -4.58
N LEU A 61 -8.06 -11.11 -4.29
CA LEU A 61 -8.66 -10.93 -2.98
C LEU A 61 -9.78 -11.94 -2.76
N MET A 62 -9.60 -12.79 -1.74
CA MET A 62 -10.59 -13.77 -1.30
C MET A 62 -11.28 -13.26 -0.02
N PRO A 63 -12.61 -13.43 0.12
CA PRO A 63 -13.31 -13.08 1.34
C PRO A 63 -12.85 -13.95 2.53
N THR A 64 -13.00 -13.42 3.74
CA THR A 64 -12.83 -14.17 5.00
C THR A 64 -14.11 -14.09 5.83
N ARG A 65 -14.12 -14.64 7.06
CA ARG A 65 -15.27 -14.51 7.98
C ARG A 65 -15.44 -13.09 8.51
N HIS A 66 -14.43 -12.24 8.38
CA HIS A 66 -14.49 -10.84 8.77
C HIS A 66 -14.53 -9.97 7.52
N GLU A 67 -15.56 -9.15 7.39
CA GLU A 67 -15.81 -8.37 6.17
C GLU A 67 -14.63 -7.44 5.82
N LYS A 68 -14.04 -6.80 6.84
CA LYS A 68 -12.89 -5.89 6.71
C LYS A 68 -11.54 -6.58 6.56
N ILE A 69 -11.50 -7.90 6.46
CA ILE A 69 -10.26 -8.66 6.29
C ILE A 69 -10.37 -9.52 5.04
N LYS A 70 -9.49 -9.29 4.06
CA LYS A 70 -9.40 -10.09 2.84
C LYS A 70 -8.13 -10.94 2.89
N ARG A 71 -8.16 -12.11 2.26
CA ARG A 71 -6.97 -12.95 2.08
C ARG A 71 -6.46 -12.78 0.65
N ILE A 72 -5.18 -12.52 0.49
CA ILE A 72 -4.53 -12.46 -0.82
C ILE A 72 -4.19 -13.88 -1.27
N ARG A 73 -4.51 -14.20 -2.52
CA ARG A 73 -4.05 -15.42 -3.20
C ARG A 73 -3.24 -15.02 -4.42
N PHE A 74 -1.96 -15.37 -4.39
CA PHE A 74 -1.07 -15.28 -5.54
C PHE A 74 -1.54 -16.23 -6.63
N GLN A 75 -1.58 -15.75 -7.87
CA GLN A 75 -1.49 -16.65 -9.03
C GLN A 75 -0.03 -17.12 -9.09
N HIS A 76 0.18 -18.43 -9.00
CA HIS A 76 1.49 -19.06 -8.97
C HIS A 76 2.39 -18.48 -10.09
N ARG A 77 3.56 -17.92 -9.76
CA ARG A 77 4.70 -17.98 -10.67
C ARG A 77 5.30 -19.36 -10.47
N ASP A 78 5.32 -20.19 -11.51
CA ASP A 78 5.99 -21.49 -11.44
C ASP A 78 7.43 -21.30 -10.99
N HIS A 79 7.80 -21.89 -9.85
CA HIS A 79 9.17 -21.82 -9.33
C HIS A 79 10.19 -22.35 -10.35
N ASP A 80 9.80 -23.35 -11.15
CA ASP A 80 10.60 -23.95 -12.22
C ASP A 80 11.04 -22.90 -13.27
N SER A 81 10.21 -21.89 -13.52
CA SER A 81 10.54 -20.80 -14.45
C SER A 81 11.57 -19.82 -13.88
N LEU A 82 11.61 -19.66 -12.56
CA LEU A 82 12.53 -18.73 -11.89
C LEU A 82 13.94 -19.30 -11.83
N ASP A 83 14.06 -20.59 -11.48
CA ASP A 83 15.35 -21.28 -11.45
C ASP A 83 15.97 -21.33 -12.85
N SER A 84 15.16 -21.61 -13.87
CA SER A 84 15.60 -21.61 -15.27
C SER A 84 16.08 -20.22 -15.72
N ALA A 85 15.36 -19.16 -15.37
CA ALA A 85 15.74 -17.78 -15.71
C ALA A 85 17.02 -17.32 -15.00
N ILE A 86 17.20 -17.72 -13.73
CA ILE A 86 18.43 -17.45 -12.97
C ILE A 86 19.62 -18.20 -13.60
N GLU A 87 19.40 -19.42 -14.08
CA GLU A 87 20.44 -20.22 -14.73
C GLU A 87 20.85 -19.65 -16.10
N GLU A 88 19.90 -19.11 -16.88
CA GLU A 88 20.22 -18.36 -18.11
C GLU A 88 21.03 -17.10 -17.82
N MET A 89 20.63 -16.29 -16.83
CA MET A 89 21.38 -15.08 -16.47
C MET A 89 22.78 -15.37 -15.94
N ARG A 90 23.03 -16.55 -15.36
CA ARG A 90 24.36 -16.99 -14.92
C ARG A 90 25.26 -17.49 -16.06
N LYS A 91 24.67 -17.80 -17.22
CA LYS A 91 25.40 -18.27 -18.41
C LYS A 91 25.78 -17.13 -19.37
N MET A 92 25.27 -15.92 -19.16
CA MET A 92 25.76 -14.67 -19.77
C MET A 92 26.98 -14.12 -19.02
#